data_AF-A0A1I7TPT5-F1
#
_entry.id   AF-A0A1I7TPT5-F1
#
_cell.length_a   1.000
_cell.length_b   1.000
_cell.length_c   1.000
_cell.angle_alpha   90.00
_cell.angle_beta   90.00
_cell.angle_gamma   90.00
#
_symmetry.space_group_name_H-M   'P 1'
#
loop_
_entity.id
_entity.type
_entity.pdbx_description
1 polymer ?
#
loop_
_entity_poly.entity_id
_entity_poly.type
_entity_poly.pdbx_seq_one_letter_code
_entity_poly.pdbx_strand_id
1 'polypeptide(L)'
;MANHFIVLSVIICITLLNFMMWSGTNYGSNSIPAQVSQLYTSLLSQNSNSSSIESNMEEIREKLDAELEILKQLKVGSHSGSFEEHFMKMREYSANQVPLRKRTLAQIFKPQEYYLLYGALAPEVFCPEKVRVGTVGDGGKWVCNPWKVPKNTVLFSLGLNNYIGFEEEWQKMTENGNVLYGFDAAEQNPITRATYAKIRGTSKKALISVATDTSKSKYTIEDLAKEFNVTTIEILKIDIEGAELTCLIPFLEKYPVCQIYLELHGGAPEHAKLLREIAHLGYRLFSYEVNGFELKACEYSFIAETCIEKYGGLRIANYLDFKN
;
A
#
# COMPACT_ATOMS: atom_id res chain seq x y z
N MET A 1 -24.93 -14.25 40.56
CA MET A 1 -25.25 -14.19 39.11
C MET A 1 -25.73 -12.82 38.63
N ALA A 2 -26.37 -11.98 39.46
CA ALA A 2 -26.81 -10.63 39.04
C ALA A 2 -25.66 -9.64 38.69
N ASN A 3 -24.52 -9.71 39.38
CA ASN A 3 -23.39 -8.79 39.12
C ASN A 3 -22.66 -9.03 37.78
N HIS A 4 -22.69 -10.24 37.23
CA HIS A 4 -22.04 -10.50 35.94
C HIS A 4 -22.82 -9.92 34.76
N PHE A 5 -24.16 -9.89 34.84
CA PHE A 5 -25.00 -9.29 33.80
C PHE A 5 -24.87 -7.77 33.75
N ILE A 6 -24.68 -7.11 34.91
CA ILE A 6 -24.49 -5.66 34.97
C ILE A 6 -23.14 -5.27 34.34
N VAL A 7 -22.07 -6.00 34.65
CA VAL A 7 -20.74 -5.74 34.07
C VAL A 7 -20.74 -5.97 32.56
N LEU A 8 -21.39 -7.05 32.07
CA LEU A 8 -21.48 -7.32 30.64
C LEU A 8 -22.27 -6.23 29.90
N SER A 9 -23.36 -5.75 30.50
CA SER A 9 -24.20 -4.69 29.93
C SER A 9 -23.47 -3.35 29.85
N VAL A 10 -22.66 -3.02 30.87
CA VAL A 10 -21.84 -1.80 30.87
C VAL A 10 -20.75 -1.86 29.79
N ILE A 11 -20.11 -3.01 29.59
CA ILE A 11 -19.09 -3.19 28.54
C ILE A 11 -19.70 -3.07 27.14
N ILE A 12 -20.89 -3.65 26.92
CA ILE A 12 -21.61 -3.57 25.64
C ILE A 12 -22.04 -2.12 25.36
N CYS A 13 -22.53 -1.39 26.37
CA CYS A 13 -22.90 0.02 26.21
C CYS A 13 -21.69 0.91 25.90
N ILE A 14 -20.54 0.70 26.56
CA ILE A 14 -19.31 1.47 26.32
C ILE A 14 -18.74 1.20 24.92
N THR A 15 -18.79 -0.06 24.47
CA THR A 15 -18.31 -0.43 23.11
C THR A 15 -19.21 0.13 22.01
N LEU A 16 -20.54 0.11 22.20
CA LEU A 16 -21.49 0.74 21.28
C LEU A 16 -21.35 2.27 21.25
N LEU A 17 -21.14 2.91 22.41
CA LEU A 17 -20.89 4.36 22.49
C LEU A 17 -19.59 4.75 21.77
N ASN A 18 -18.51 3.98 21.93
CA ASN A 18 -17.26 4.22 21.21
C ASN A 18 -17.43 4.02 19.69
N PHE A 19 -18.20 3.03 19.25
CA PHE A 19 -18.51 2.80 17.84
C PHE A 19 -19.35 3.94 17.23
N MET A 20 -20.32 4.46 17.99
CA MET A 20 -21.15 5.61 17.57
C MET A 20 -20.37 6.93 17.57
N MET A 21 -19.41 7.12 18.49
CA MET A 21 -18.56 8.31 18.48
C MET A 21 -17.48 8.28 17.39
N TRP A 22 -17.08 7.08 16.94
CA TRP A 22 -16.09 6.93 15.86
C TRP A 22 -16.69 7.08 14.45
N SER A 23 -18.01 6.93 14.31
CA SER A 23 -18.73 7.04 13.02
C SER A 23 -19.23 8.46 12.70
N GLY A 24 -18.88 9.46 13.52
CA GLY A 24 -19.54 10.78 13.53
C GLY A 24 -18.69 12.01 13.19
N THR A 25 -17.42 11.90 12.79
CA THR A 25 -16.59 13.09 12.52
C THR A 25 -15.99 13.10 11.12
N ASN A 26 -16.77 13.69 10.21
CA ASN A 26 -16.31 14.37 9.01
C ASN A 26 -15.15 15.32 9.35
N TYR A 27 -13.98 15.11 8.74
CA TYR A 27 -12.88 16.08 8.80
C TYR A 27 -13.11 17.17 7.75
N GLY A 28 -13.66 18.30 8.21
CA GLY A 28 -13.76 19.52 7.43
C GLY A 28 -14.23 20.69 8.29
N SER A 29 -13.41 21.75 8.30
CA SER A 29 -13.69 23.12 8.76
C SER A 29 -13.27 23.52 10.17
N ASN A 30 -12.36 24.51 10.18
CA ASN A 30 -11.93 25.36 11.27
C ASN A 30 -13.11 26.03 11.99
N SER A 31 -13.13 25.94 13.33
CA SER A 31 -13.38 27.08 14.22
C SER A 31 -13.16 26.63 15.67
N ILE A 32 -12.33 27.37 16.40
CA ILE A 32 -12.21 27.21 17.84
C ILE A 32 -13.56 27.64 18.45
N PRO A 33 -14.20 26.84 19.33
CA PRO A 33 -15.46 27.21 19.94
C PRO A 33 -15.34 28.52 20.73
N ALA A 34 -16.30 29.44 20.57
CA ALA A 34 -16.32 30.74 21.26
C ALA A 34 -16.17 30.65 22.80
N GLN A 35 -16.50 29.49 23.39
CA GLN A 35 -16.30 29.19 24.81
C GLN A 35 -14.82 29.04 25.20
N VAL A 36 -13.96 28.57 24.30
CA VAL A 36 -12.51 28.45 24.55
C VAL A 36 -11.85 29.84 24.52
N SER A 37 -12.32 30.74 23.65
CA SER A 37 -11.86 32.13 23.61
C SER A 37 -12.26 32.91 24.88
N GLN A 38 -13.45 32.65 25.44
CA GLN A 38 -13.87 33.25 26.71
C GLN A 38 -13.08 32.70 27.91
N LEU A 39 -12.74 31.41 27.92
CA LEU A 39 -11.90 30.82 28.97
C LEU A 39 -10.50 31.45 28.97
N TYR A 40 -9.89 31.60 27.78
CA TYR A 40 -8.58 32.24 27.61
C TYR A 40 -8.58 33.72 28.04
N THR A 41 -9.65 34.45 27.73
CA THR A 41 -9.79 35.87 28.09
C THR A 41 -10.03 36.06 29.59
N SER A 42 -10.78 35.14 30.23
CA SER A 42 -11.00 35.19 31.68
C SER A 42 -9.73 34.91 32.49
N LEU A 43 -8.87 33.99 32.02
CA LEU A 43 -7.59 33.65 32.65
C LEU A 43 -6.56 34.78 32.58
N LEU A 44 -6.58 35.58 31.51
CA LEU A 44 -5.71 36.75 31.35
C LEU A 44 -6.18 37.99 32.12
N SER A 45 -7.42 37.98 32.64
CA SER A 45 -8.01 39.12 33.38
C SER A 45 -7.89 39.01 34.91
N GLN A 46 -7.40 37.88 35.44
CA GLN A 46 -7.17 37.74 36.88
C GLN A 46 -5.78 38.19 37.26
N ASN A 47 -5.74 39.40 37.81
CA ASN A 47 -4.60 40.00 38.48
C ASN A 47 -4.20 39.11 39.68
N SER A 48 -3.29 38.17 39.45
CA SER A 48 -2.67 37.32 40.46
C SER A 48 -1.16 37.38 40.26
N ASN A 49 -0.42 37.54 41.36
CA ASN A 49 1.02 37.82 41.41
C ASN A 49 1.82 37.06 40.34
N SER A 50 2.40 37.79 39.38
CA SER A 50 3.20 37.22 38.28
C SER A 50 4.34 36.33 38.78
N SER A 51 4.89 36.62 39.96
CA SER A 51 5.93 35.83 40.60
C SER A 51 5.50 34.41 40.97
N SER A 52 4.23 34.18 41.28
CA SER A 52 3.71 32.85 41.62
C SER A 52 3.46 32.00 40.37
N ILE A 53 3.08 32.63 39.25
CA ILE A 53 2.86 31.93 37.98
C ILE A 53 4.20 31.56 37.36
N GLU A 54 5.19 32.45 37.38
CA GLU A 54 6.55 32.17 36.92
C GLU A 54 7.18 31.04 37.74
N SER A 55 7.04 31.06 39.08
CA SER A 55 7.53 29.98 39.95
C SER A 55 6.87 28.62 39.63
N ASN A 56 5.56 28.60 39.38
CA ASN A 56 4.85 27.36 39.04
C ASN A 56 5.24 26.83 37.66
N MET A 57 5.49 27.72 36.69
CA MET A 57 5.96 27.33 35.35
C MET A 57 7.39 26.79 35.38
N GLU A 58 8.27 27.35 36.22
CA GLU A 58 9.62 26.84 36.40
C GLU A 58 9.63 25.46 37.07
N GLU A 59 8.78 25.24 38.08
CA GLU A 59 8.63 23.93 38.73
C GLU A 59 8.10 22.86 37.75
N ILE A 60 7.16 23.22 36.87
CA ILE A 60 6.67 22.32 35.82
C ILE A 60 7.78 21.98 34.83
N ARG A 61 8.60 22.97 34.46
CA ARG A 61 9.73 22.78 33.53
C ARG A 61 10.80 21.87 34.13
N GLU A 62 11.15 22.06 35.40
CA GLU A 62 12.09 21.19 36.11
C GLU A 62 11.58 19.75 36.21
N LYS A 63 10.29 19.55 36.49
CA LYS A 63 9.68 18.21 36.51
C LYS A 63 9.68 17.56 35.13
N LEU A 64 9.38 18.33 34.08
CA LEU A 64 9.39 17.84 32.70
C LEU A 64 10.81 17.46 32.25
N ASP A 65 11.80 18.28 32.59
CA ASP A 65 13.21 18.02 32.29
C ASP A 65 13.72 16.79 33.07
N ALA A 66 13.28 16.61 34.32
CA ALA A 66 13.59 15.42 35.11
C ALA A 66 12.95 14.14 34.54
N GLU A 67 11.69 14.20 34.10
CA GLU A 67 11.03 13.08 33.43
C GLU A 67 11.67 12.77 32.05
N LEU A 68 12.05 13.80 31.28
CA LEU A 68 12.79 13.66 30.04
C LEU A 68 14.15 13.00 30.25
N GLU A 69 14.83 13.31 31.36
CA GLU A 69 16.12 12.70 31.68
C GLU A 69 15.95 11.24 32.15
N ILE A 70 14.89 10.93 32.90
CA ILE A 70 14.49 9.54 33.21
C ILE A 70 14.16 8.78 31.92
N LEU A 71 13.48 9.40 30.95
CA LEU A 71 13.20 8.80 29.64
C LEU A 71 14.46 8.59 28.80
N LYS A 72 15.45 9.48 28.87
CA LYS A 72 16.77 9.27 28.24
C LYS A 72 17.57 8.14 28.90
N GLN A 73 17.42 7.96 30.21
CA GLN A 73 18.06 6.90 30.97
C GLN A 73 17.32 5.56 30.88
N LEU A 74 16.02 5.58 30.60
CA LEU A 74 15.24 4.46 30.08
C LEU A 74 15.71 4.16 28.65
N LYS A 75 16.97 3.74 28.52
CA LYS A 75 17.47 3.04 27.36
C LYS A 75 16.57 1.83 27.15
N VAL A 76 15.61 1.98 26.24
CA VAL A 76 14.97 0.87 25.55
C VAL A 76 16.10 0.04 24.92
N GLY A 77 16.51 -1.00 25.63
CA GLY A 77 17.43 -2.05 25.19
C GLY A 77 18.84 -1.62 24.80
N SER A 78 19.79 -1.68 25.73
CA SER A 78 21.24 -1.72 25.41
C SER A 78 21.71 -3.05 24.80
N HIS A 79 20.82 -3.75 24.08
CA HIS A 79 21.10 -4.93 23.24
C HIS A 79 20.54 -4.76 21.82
N SER A 80 20.24 -3.53 21.39
CA SER A 80 19.81 -3.29 20.01
C SER A 80 21.03 -3.30 19.09
N GLY A 81 21.25 -4.43 18.40
CA GLY A 81 22.06 -4.41 17.19
C GLY A 81 21.56 -3.31 16.25
N SER A 82 22.46 -2.70 15.48
CA SER A 82 22.06 -1.68 14.49
C SER A 82 21.02 -2.24 13.52
N PHE A 83 20.23 -1.37 12.87
CA PHE A 83 19.33 -1.81 11.79
C PHE A 83 20.06 -2.70 10.78
N GLU A 84 21.28 -2.32 10.41
CA GLU A 84 22.13 -3.06 9.48
C GLU A 84 22.43 -4.48 10.00
N GLU A 85 22.77 -4.61 11.29
CA GLU A 85 23.06 -5.92 11.88
C GLU A 85 21.83 -6.84 11.85
N HIS A 86 20.66 -6.34 12.24
CA HIS A 86 19.42 -7.12 12.21
C HIS A 86 18.97 -7.43 10.78
N PHE A 87 19.12 -6.48 9.87
CA PHE A 87 18.82 -6.67 8.45
C PHE A 87 19.70 -7.77 7.86
N MET A 88 21.00 -7.78 8.16
CA MET A 88 21.92 -8.81 7.68
C MET A 88 21.57 -10.20 8.23
N LYS A 89 21.20 -10.32 9.51
CA LYS A 89 20.71 -11.60 10.10
C LYS A 89 19.42 -12.09 9.41
N MET A 90 18.46 -11.19 9.19
CA MET A 90 17.22 -11.52 8.49
C MET A 90 17.50 -11.95 7.04
N ARG A 91 18.38 -11.23 6.35
CA ARG A 91 18.79 -11.54 4.98
C ARG A 91 19.44 -12.91 4.87
N GLU A 92 20.38 -13.23 5.76
CA GLU A 92 21.03 -14.55 5.82
C GLU A 92 20.01 -15.67 6.05
N TYR A 93 19.09 -15.48 7.01
CA TYR A 93 18.03 -16.44 7.28
C TYR A 93 17.15 -16.68 6.04
N SER A 94 16.69 -15.61 5.39
CA SER A 94 15.87 -15.68 4.17
C SER A 94 16.62 -16.35 3.01
N ALA A 95 17.91 -16.06 2.84
CA ALA A 95 18.76 -16.70 1.82
C ALA A 95 18.85 -18.22 2.03
N ASN A 96 18.97 -18.68 3.28
CA ASN A 96 19.00 -20.10 3.62
C ASN A 96 17.67 -20.83 3.32
N GLN A 97 16.54 -20.11 3.26
CA GLN A 97 15.25 -20.68 2.90
C GLN A 97 14.99 -20.79 1.39
N VAL A 98 15.82 -20.16 0.55
CA VAL A 98 15.61 -20.13 -0.91
C VAL A 98 15.42 -21.52 -1.52
N PRO A 99 16.28 -22.54 -1.25
CA PRO A 99 16.12 -23.85 -1.87
C PRO A 99 14.79 -24.53 -1.52
N LEU A 100 14.32 -24.36 -0.27
CA LEU A 100 13.04 -24.92 0.17
C LEU A 100 11.88 -24.20 -0.52
N ARG A 101 11.88 -22.87 -0.56
CA ARG A 101 10.83 -22.07 -1.22
C ARG A 101 10.71 -22.42 -2.70
N LYS A 102 11.84 -22.51 -3.41
CA LYS A 102 11.89 -22.92 -4.83
C LYS A 102 11.27 -24.30 -5.03
N ARG A 103 11.64 -25.28 -4.21
CA ARG A 103 11.10 -26.64 -4.28
C ARG A 103 9.59 -26.67 -4.00
N THR A 104 9.14 -25.96 -2.97
CA THR A 104 7.71 -25.91 -2.61
C THR A 104 6.88 -25.32 -3.74
N LEU A 105 7.32 -24.21 -4.33
CA LEU A 105 6.62 -23.57 -5.45
C LEU A 105 6.59 -24.43 -6.71
N ALA A 106 7.69 -25.12 -7.02
CA ALA A 106 7.77 -26.05 -8.15
C ALA A 106 6.91 -27.31 -7.98
N GLN A 107 6.41 -27.59 -6.78
CA GLN A 107 5.58 -28.74 -6.44
C GLN A 107 4.08 -28.42 -6.34
N ILE A 108 3.67 -27.23 -6.74
CA ILE A 108 2.26 -26.82 -6.78
C ILE A 108 1.66 -27.31 -8.09
N PHE A 109 0.80 -28.31 -8.02
CA PHE A 109 0.20 -28.96 -9.19
C PHE A 109 -1.32 -28.86 -9.21
N LYS A 110 -1.96 -28.53 -8.08
CA LYS A 110 -3.42 -28.51 -7.97
C LYS A 110 -3.95 -27.10 -7.65
N PRO A 111 -5.09 -26.68 -8.23
CA PRO A 111 -5.65 -25.34 -8.03
C PRO A 111 -5.87 -24.90 -6.57
N GLN A 112 -6.05 -25.84 -5.64
CA GLN A 112 -6.40 -25.58 -4.23
C GLN A 112 -5.17 -25.56 -3.31
N GLU A 113 -3.97 -25.79 -3.83
CA GLU A 113 -2.72 -25.83 -3.05
C GLU A 113 -2.22 -24.42 -2.63
N TYR A 114 -3.15 -23.52 -2.30
CA TYR A 114 -2.87 -22.17 -1.82
C TYR A 114 -2.03 -22.16 -0.54
N TYR A 115 -2.14 -23.19 0.29
CA TYR A 115 -1.32 -23.34 1.49
C TYR A 115 0.18 -23.52 1.15
N LEU A 116 0.50 -24.21 0.05
CA LEU A 116 1.88 -24.31 -0.46
C LEU A 116 2.31 -22.99 -1.09
N LEU A 117 1.44 -22.35 -1.86
CA LEU A 117 1.70 -21.05 -2.47
C LEU A 117 2.01 -20.01 -1.40
N TYR A 118 1.03 -19.63 -0.59
CA TYR A 118 1.13 -18.55 0.39
C TYR A 118 2.10 -18.87 1.53
N GLY A 119 2.26 -20.15 1.88
CA GLY A 119 3.26 -20.59 2.85
C GLY A 119 4.71 -20.49 2.33
N ALA A 120 4.92 -20.49 1.02
CA ALA A 120 6.24 -20.33 0.40
C ALA A 120 6.60 -18.87 0.07
N LEU A 121 5.66 -17.92 0.20
CA LEU A 121 5.92 -16.51 -0.11
C LEU A 121 6.63 -15.77 1.03
N ALA A 122 7.50 -14.84 0.66
CA ALA A 122 8.14 -13.84 1.52
C ALA A 122 8.65 -12.69 0.65
N PRO A 123 8.92 -11.51 1.23
CA PRO A 123 9.57 -10.45 0.46
C PRO A 123 10.97 -10.86 -0.03
N GLU A 124 11.22 -10.70 -1.32
CA GLU A 124 12.56 -10.75 -1.94
C GLU A 124 13.28 -9.41 -1.78
N VAL A 125 12.53 -8.32 -1.57
CA VAL A 125 13.02 -6.97 -1.29
C VAL A 125 12.35 -6.41 -0.03
N PHE A 126 13.15 -5.83 0.87
CA PHE A 126 12.68 -5.06 2.00
C PHE A 126 12.50 -3.59 1.57
N CYS A 127 11.31 -3.03 1.77
CA CYS A 127 11.02 -1.62 1.53
C CYS A 127 10.82 -0.91 2.89
N PRO A 128 11.79 -0.12 3.37
CA PRO A 128 11.68 0.54 4.68
C PRO A 128 10.50 1.49 4.77
N GLU A 129 10.25 2.26 3.70
CA GLU A 129 9.15 3.22 3.58
C GLU A 129 7.96 2.61 2.81
N LYS A 130 7.65 1.34 3.10
CA LYS A 130 6.49 0.65 2.52
C LYS A 130 5.22 1.14 3.18
N VAL A 131 4.24 1.54 2.37
CA VAL A 131 2.94 2.01 2.84
C VAL A 131 1.81 1.37 2.05
N ARG A 132 0.64 1.27 2.67
CA ARG A 132 -0.59 0.86 2.00
C ARG A 132 -1.30 2.11 1.49
N VAL A 133 -1.65 2.13 0.21
CA VAL A 133 -2.30 3.26 -0.46
C VAL A 133 -3.64 2.79 -1.01
N GLY A 134 -4.67 3.62 -0.92
CA GLY A 134 -6.04 3.27 -1.24
C GLY A 134 -6.76 2.70 -0.02
N THR A 135 -7.86 2.01 -0.26
CA THR A 135 -8.72 1.52 0.81
C THR A 135 -8.11 0.45 1.68
N VAL A 136 -8.58 0.43 2.93
CA VAL A 136 -8.34 -0.69 3.85
C VAL A 136 -9.20 -1.86 3.42
N GLY A 137 -8.60 -3.06 3.32
CA GLY A 137 -9.24 -4.22 2.73
C GLY A 137 -9.06 -4.24 1.21
N ASP A 138 -10.13 -4.51 0.47
CA ASP A 138 -10.08 -4.70 -0.98
C ASP A 138 -9.72 -3.40 -1.74
N GLY A 139 -9.00 -3.53 -2.85
CA GLY A 139 -8.63 -2.45 -3.78
C GLY A 139 -7.38 -1.62 -3.43
N GLY A 140 -6.96 -1.56 -2.16
CA GLY A 140 -5.71 -0.88 -1.77
C GLY A 140 -4.46 -1.69 -2.15
N LYS A 141 -3.33 -1.02 -2.40
CA LYS A 141 -2.07 -1.68 -2.81
C LYS A 141 -0.91 -1.31 -1.88
N TRP A 142 0.02 -2.24 -1.69
CA TRP A 142 1.28 -1.98 -0.96
C TRP A 142 2.31 -1.36 -1.89
N VAL A 143 2.83 -0.20 -1.51
CA VAL A 143 3.71 0.64 -2.34
C VAL A 143 5.08 0.75 -1.68
N CYS A 144 6.14 0.59 -2.46
CA CYS A 144 7.50 0.86 -2.00
C CYS A 144 7.81 2.35 -2.18
N ASN A 145 7.89 3.11 -1.08
CA ASN A 145 8.36 4.50 -1.06
C ASN A 145 7.74 5.43 -2.12
N PRO A 146 6.45 5.78 -1.98
CA PRO A 146 5.75 6.65 -2.94
C PRO A 146 6.38 8.03 -3.08
N TRP A 147 7.12 8.51 -2.08
CA TRP A 147 7.75 9.83 -2.10
C TRP A 147 9.02 9.92 -2.96
N LYS A 148 9.53 8.78 -3.44
CA LYS A 148 10.64 8.72 -4.42
C LYS A 148 10.19 8.67 -5.87
N VAL A 149 8.88 8.60 -6.12
CA VAL A 149 8.31 8.60 -7.47
C VAL A 149 8.65 9.95 -8.15
N PRO A 150 9.30 9.94 -9.33
CA PRO A 150 9.61 11.19 -10.01
C PRO A 150 8.33 11.88 -10.53
N LYS A 151 8.29 13.21 -10.44
CA LYS A 151 7.18 14.02 -10.98
C LYS A 151 7.09 13.88 -12.51
N ASN A 152 5.88 14.04 -13.02
CA ASN A 152 5.48 13.91 -14.42
C ASN A 152 5.76 12.54 -15.05
N THR A 153 5.82 11.48 -14.24
CA THR A 153 5.90 10.10 -14.73
C THR A 153 4.51 9.47 -14.84
N VAL A 154 4.42 8.39 -15.61
CA VAL A 154 3.13 7.74 -15.94
C VAL A 154 2.76 6.66 -14.94
N LEU A 155 1.49 6.66 -14.53
CA LEU A 155 0.85 5.56 -13.82
C LEU A 155 -0.26 4.97 -14.71
N PHE A 156 -0.16 3.69 -15.02
CA PHE A 156 -1.24 2.93 -15.67
C PHE A 156 -2.05 2.22 -14.61
N SER A 157 -3.37 2.35 -14.67
CA SER A 157 -4.30 1.63 -13.81
C SER A 157 -5.31 0.87 -14.65
N LEU A 158 -5.21 -0.46 -14.63
CA LEU A 158 -6.07 -1.36 -15.39
C LEU A 158 -7.10 -1.97 -14.44
N GLY A 159 -8.37 -1.87 -14.80
CA GLY A 159 -9.53 -2.29 -13.99
C GLY A 159 -10.00 -1.22 -13.02
N LEU A 160 -10.46 -0.08 -13.52
CA LEU A 160 -10.99 0.96 -12.64
C LEU A 160 -12.35 0.58 -12.03
N ASN A 161 -13.26 -0.01 -12.81
CA ASN A 161 -14.61 -0.38 -12.40
C ASN A 161 -15.37 0.70 -11.56
N ASN A 162 -15.29 1.96 -11.97
CA ASN A 162 -15.80 3.15 -11.26
C ASN A 162 -15.18 3.44 -9.89
N TYR A 163 -14.15 2.69 -9.52
CA TYR A 163 -13.46 2.74 -8.26
C TYR A 163 -12.03 3.27 -8.41
N ILE A 164 -11.83 4.52 -8.01
CA ILE A 164 -10.58 5.26 -8.22
C ILE A 164 -9.90 5.68 -6.91
N GLY A 165 -10.22 5.00 -5.80
CA GLY A 165 -9.76 5.39 -4.46
C GLY A 165 -8.24 5.31 -4.31
N PHE A 166 -7.60 4.30 -4.92
CA PHE A 166 -6.15 4.20 -4.98
C PHE A 166 -5.55 5.41 -5.69
N GLU A 167 -6.07 5.79 -6.86
CA GLU A 167 -5.54 6.88 -7.68
C GLU A 167 -5.75 8.25 -7.03
N GLU A 168 -6.89 8.48 -6.40
CA GLU A 168 -7.16 9.70 -5.63
C GLU A 168 -6.17 9.86 -4.47
N GLU A 169 -5.97 8.81 -3.68
CA GLU A 169 -5.05 8.84 -2.55
C GLU A 169 -3.59 8.95 -3.02
N TRP A 170 -3.22 8.21 -4.07
CA TRP A 170 -1.91 8.28 -4.71
C TRP A 170 -1.58 9.71 -5.15
N GLN A 171 -2.48 10.36 -5.89
CA GLN A 171 -2.24 11.72 -6.36
C GLN A 171 -2.25 12.73 -5.21
N LYS A 172 -3.09 12.52 -4.18
CA LYS A 172 -3.06 13.35 -2.97
C LYS A 172 -1.71 13.29 -2.27
N MET A 173 -1.15 12.09 -2.06
CA MET A 173 0.10 11.90 -1.33
C MET A 173 1.36 12.26 -2.14
N THR A 174 1.28 12.17 -3.48
CA THR A 174 2.38 12.50 -4.40
C THR A 174 2.27 13.91 -5.00
N GLU A 175 1.37 14.75 -4.46
CA GLU A 175 1.14 16.14 -4.90
C GLU A 175 0.81 16.26 -6.40
N ASN A 176 -0.11 15.42 -6.89
CA ASN A 176 -0.48 15.32 -8.30
C ASN A 176 0.75 15.07 -9.20
N GLY A 177 1.68 14.23 -8.71
CA GLY A 177 2.98 14.00 -9.31
C GLY A 177 2.94 13.19 -10.60
N ASN A 178 1.90 12.38 -10.82
CA ASN A 178 1.84 11.47 -11.97
C ASN A 178 0.83 11.92 -13.03
N VAL A 179 1.00 11.42 -14.25
CA VAL A 179 -0.03 11.43 -15.29
C VAL A 179 -0.70 10.06 -15.28
N LEU A 180 -2.01 10.01 -15.07
CA LEU A 180 -2.71 8.74 -14.93
C LEU A 180 -3.41 8.37 -16.24
N TYR A 181 -3.29 7.10 -16.62
CA TYR A 181 -4.13 6.50 -17.65
C TYR A 181 -4.86 5.29 -17.08
N GLY A 182 -6.18 5.43 -17.03
CA GLY A 182 -7.09 4.47 -16.43
C GLY A 182 -7.88 3.72 -17.50
N PHE A 183 -7.91 2.39 -17.39
CA PHE A 183 -8.54 1.54 -18.39
C PHE A 183 -9.49 0.56 -17.73
N ASP A 184 -10.64 0.34 -18.35
CA ASP A 184 -11.64 -0.60 -17.83
C ASP A 184 -12.50 -1.19 -18.95
N ALA A 185 -13.01 -2.40 -18.76
CA ALA A 185 -13.89 -3.05 -19.75
C ALA A 185 -15.20 -2.27 -19.98
N ALA A 186 -15.66 -1.49 -18.99
CA ALA A 186 -16.83 -0.64 -19.05
C ALA A 186 -16.47 0.86 -19.08
N GLU A 187 -17.37 1.66 -19.66
CA GLU A 187 -17.28 3.12 -19.56
C GLU A 187 -17.43 3.55 -18.10
N GLN A 188 -16.56 4.47 -17.69
CA GLN A 188 -16.63 5.07 -16.36
C GLN A 188 -17.78 6.08 -16.32
N ASN A 189 -18.49 6.13 -15.20
CA ASN A 189 -19.61 7.04 -15.01
C ASN A 189 -19.13 8.51 -15.03
N PRO A 190 -20.04 9.49 -15.26
CA PRO A 190 -19.65 10.90 -15.38
C PRO A 190 -18.93 11.47 -14.15
N ILE A 191 -19.28 11.02 -12.94
CA ILE A 191 -18.65 11.49 -11.69
C ILE A 191 -17.21 10.98 -11.63
N THR A 192 -17.00 9.67 -11.82
CA THR A 192 -15.66 9.06 -11.82
C THR A 192 -14.78 9.71 -12.88
N ARG A 193 -15.26 9.91 -14.11
CA ARG A 193 -14.48 10.58 -15.17
C ARG A 193 -14.11 12.02 -14.80
N ALA A 194 -15.04 12.78 -14.23
CA ALA A 194 -14.77 14.15 -13.82
C ALA A 194 -13.76 14.23 -12.66
N THR A 195 -13.84 13.31 -11.70
CA THR A 195 -12.87 13.20 -10.60
C THR A 195 -11.49 12.80 -11.14
N TYR A 196 -11.42 11.77 -11.98
CA TYR A 196 -10.16 11.30 -12.59
C TYR A 196 -9.45 12.42 -13.37
N ALA A 197 -10.19 13.21 -14.15
CA ALA A 197 -9.64 14.36 -14.87
C ALA A 197 -9.04 15.44 -13.96
N LYS A 198 -9.63 15.68 -12.78
CA LYS A 198 -9.11 16.65 -11.80
C LYS A 198 -7.78 16.22 -11.18
N ILE A 199 -7.51 14.93 -11.14
CA ILE A 199 -6.26 14.35 -10.62
C ILE A 199 -5.31 13.94 -11.75
N ARG A 200 -5.31 14.70 -12.86
CA ARG A 200 -4.44 14.49 -14.03
C ARG A 200 -4.60 13.11 -14.69
N GLY A 201 -5.79 12.54 -14.60
CA GLY A 201 -6.11 11.24 -15.15
C GLY A 201 -6.94 11.32 -16.42
N THR A 202 -6.65 10.43 -17.37
CA THR A 202 -7.52 10.15 -18.51
C THR A 202 -8.03 8.72 -18.39
N SER A 203 -9.34 8.53 -18.46
CA SER A 203 -9.93 7.19 -18.49
C SER A 203 -10.47 6.83 -19.86
N LYS A 204 -10.40 5.54 -20.21
CA LYS A 204 -10.90 5.00 -21.48
C LYS A 204 -11.51 3.62 -21.27
N LYS A 205 -12.64 3.35 -21.93
CA LYS A 205 -13.13 1.98 -22.09
C LYS A 205 -12.18 1.16 -22.96
N ALA A 206 -11.54 0.19 -22.33
CA ALA A 206 -10.61 -0.75 -22.94
C ALA A 206 -10.65 -2.07 -22.16
N LEU A 207 -11.19 -3.10 -22.79
CA LEU A 207 -11.05 -4.48 -22.33
C LEU A 207 -9.64 -4.97 -22.68
N ILE A 208 -8.82 -5.22 -21.67
CA ILE A 208 -7.47 -5.73 -21.86
C ILE A 208 -7.51 -7.15 -22.42
N SER A 209 -6.72 -7.41 -23.46
CA SER A 209 -6.66 -8.70 -24.12
C SER A 209 -5.35 -8.88 -24.89
N VAL A 210 -5.09 -10.12 -25.34
CA VAL A 210 -3.86 -10.49 -26.07
C VAL A 210 -3.74 -9.88 -27.47
N ALA A 211 -4.82 -9.31 -28.02
CA ALA A 211 -4.82 -8.68 -29.34
C ALA A 211 -5.84 -7.54 -29.41
N THR A 212 -5.48 -6.46 -30.10
CA THR A 212 -6.34 -5.29 -30.25
C THR A 212 -7.44 -5.53 -31.29
N ASP A 213 -8.68 -5.25 -30.90
CA ASP A 213 -9.87 -5.19 -31.76
C ASP A 213 -10.71 -3.99 -31.30
N THR A 214 -10.43 -2.84 -31.91
CA THR A 214 -11.04 -1.55 -31.56
C THR A 214 -12.56 -1.55 -31.72
N SER A 215 -13.10 -2.36 -32.65
CA SER A 215 -14.54 -2.52 -32.86
C SER A 215 -15.25 -3.13 -31.65
N LYS A 216 -14.51 -3.90 -30.83
CA LYS A 216 -14.99 -4.51 -29.58
C LYS A 216 -14.43 -3.84 -28.32
N SER A 217 -13.79 -2.69 -28.48
CA SER A 217 -13.04 -2.01 -27.40
C SER A 217 -12.02 -2.92 -26.72
N LYS A 218 -11.42 -3.87 -27.45
CA LYS A 218 -10.37 -4.76 -26.94
C LYS A 218 -9.00 -4.22 -27.31
N TYR A 219 -8.06 -4.22 -26.36
CA TYR A 219 -6.73 -3.66 -26.57
C TYR A 219 -5.65 -4.49 -25.88
N THR A 220 -4.47 -4.55 -26.49
CA THR A 220 -3.24 -4.89 -25.77
C THR A 220 -2.81 -3.70 -24.91
N ILE A 221 -2.10 -3.96 -23.81
CA ILE A 221 -1.54 -2.88 -22.96
C ILE A 221 -0.53 -2.04 -23.77
N GLU A 222 0.22 -2.69 -24.66
CA GLU A 222 1.18 -2.04 -25.58
C GLU A 222 0.50 -1.05 -26.53
N ASP A 223 -0.62 -1.43 -27.16
CA ASP A 223 -1.30 -0.55 -28.09
C ASP A 223 -1.96 0.65 -27.38
N LEU A 224 -2.42 0.48 -26.14
CA LEU A 224 -2.85 1.61 -25.30
C LEU A 224 -1.67 2.54 -25.00
N ALA A 225 -0.51 2.00 -24.62
CA ALA A 225 0.68 2.81 -24.40
C ALA A 225 1.06 3.63 -25.65
N LYS A 226 1.05 3.01 -26.83
CA LYS A 226 1.29 3.70 -28.10
C LYS A 226 0.24 4.78 -28.40
N GLU A 227 -1.04 4.48 -28.21
CA GLU A 227 -2.14 5.42 -28.45
C GLU A 227 -1.99 6.69 -27.62
N PHE A 228 -1.57 6.56 -26.37
CA PHE A 228 -1.35 7.69 -25.46
C PHE A 228 0.08 8.28 -25.53
N ASN A 229 0.90 7.85 -26.49
CA ASN A 229 2.31 8.26 -26.64
C ASN A 229 3.16 8.02 -25.38
N VAL A 230 2.88 6.93 -24.66
CA VAL A 230 3.59 6.52 -23.45
C VAL A 230 4.68 5.52 -23.81
N THR A 231 5.94 5.90 -23.54
CA THR A 231 7.12 5.06 -23.78
C THR A 231 7.67 4.41 -22.53
N THR A 232 7.36 4.97 -21.36
CA THR A 232 7.83 4.49 -20.05
C THR A 232 6.72 4.58 -19.04
N ILE A 233 6.55 3.55 -18.22
CA ILE A 233 5.56 3.52 -17.15
C ILE A 233 6.32 3.43 -15.83
N GLU A 234 6.07 4.34 -14.92
CA GLU A 234 6.71 4.28 -13.60
C GLU A 234 5.99 3.24 -12.72
N ILE A 235 4.66 3.29 -12.73
CA ILE A 235 3.78 2.48 -11.90
C ILE A 235 2.73 1.80 -12.77
N LEU A 236 2.59 0.48 -12.62
CA LEU A 236 1.52 -0.30 -13.24
C LEU A 236 0.64 -0.93 -12.16
N LYS A 237 -0.58 -0.44 -11.99
CA LYS A 237 -1.63 -1.13 -11.24
C LYS A 237 -2.46 -1.97 -12.22
N ILE A 238 -2.70 -3.23 -11.88
CA ILE A 238 -3.41 -4.18 -12.73
C ILE A 238 -4.33 -5.06 -11.89
N ASP A 239 -5.61 -5.03 -12.24
CA ASP A 239 -6.67 -5.86 -11.71
C ASP A 239 -7.72 -6.03 -12.82
N ILE A 240 -7.63 -7.10 -13.60
CA ILE A 240 -8.38 -7.29 -14.85
C ILE A 240 -8.94 -8.71 -14.97
N GLU A 241 -9.30 -9.30 -13.83
CA GLU A 241 -10.16 -10.48 -13.72
C GLU A 241 -9.67 -11.69 -14.56
N GLY A 242 -8.37 -12.01 -14.47
CA GLY A 242 -7.74 -13.17 -15.10
C GLY A 242 -7.01 -12.86 -16.40
N ALA A 243 -7.20 -11.67 -17.00
CA ALA A 243 -6.44 -11.28 -18.19
C ALA A 243 -4.94 -11.04 -17.88
N GLU A 244 -4.55 -10.90 -16.61
CA GLU A 244 -3.15 -10.76 -16.16
C GLU A 244 -2.32 -11.98 -16.58
N LEU A 245 -2.92 -13.18 -16.52
CA LEU A 245 -2.29 -14.45 -16.87
C LEU A 245 -1.84 -14.55 -18.33
N THR A 246 -2.38 -13.70 -19.21
CA THR A 246 -2.11 -13.76 -20.65
C THR A 246 -1.53 -12.47 -21.20
N CYS A 247 -1.80 -11.32 -20.56
CA CYS A 247 -1.45 -10.01 -21.10
C CYS A 247 -0.24 -9.37 -20.41
N LEU A 248 0.07 -9.73 -19.15
CA LEU A 248 1.10 -9.04 -18.38
C LEU A 248 2.51 -9.35 -18.86
N ILE A 249 2.85 -10.64 -19.04
CA ILE A 249 4.22 -11.05 -19.44
C ILE A 249 4.63 -10.47 -20.81
N PRO A 250 3.82 -10.61 -21.89
CA PRO A 250 4.18 -10.03 -23.19
C PRO A 250 4.37 -8.51 -23.15
N PHE A 251 3.69 -7.83 -22.23
CA PHE A 251 3.83 -6.40 -22.04
C PHE A 251 5.15 -6.04 -21.33
N LEU A 252 5.47 -6.71 -20.22
CA LEU A 252 6.69 -6.46 -19.43
C LEU A 252 7.98 -6.80 -20.18
N GLU A 253 7.93 -7.71 -21.17
CA GLU A 253 9.07 -8.00 -22.06
C GLU A 253 9.49 -6.78 -22.91
N LYS A 254 8.58 -5.82 -23.12
CA LYS A 254 8.78 -4.68 -24.04
C LYS A 254 8.78 -3.33 -23.33
N TYR A 255 8.02 -3.20 -22.24
CA TYR A 255 7.83 -1.95 -21.53
C TYR A 255 8.47 -2.00 -20.15
N PRO A 256 9.46 -1.13 -19.87
CA PRO A 256 10.01 -1.02 -18.54
C PRO A 256 8.96 -0.43 -17.59
N VAL A 257 8.74 -1.13 -16.49
CA VAL A 257 7.93 -0.68 -15.35
C VAL A 257 8.80 -0.68 -14.10
N CYS A 258 8.73 0.35 -13.24
CA CYS A 258 9.49 0.33 -11.98
C CYS A 258 8.77 -0.44 -10.87
N GLN A 259 7.48 -0.17 -10.63
CA GLN A 259 6.68 -0.92 -9.65
C GLN A 259 5.39 -1.45 -10.28
N ILE A 260 5.04 -2.68 -9.94
CA ILE A 260 3.81 -3.35 -10.39
C ILE A 260 2.97 -3.70 -9.17
N TYR A 261 1.70 -3.30 -9.18
CA TYR A 261 0.69 -3.62 -8.18
C TYR A 261 -0.39 -4.48 -8.83
N LEU A 262 -0.31 -5.78 -8.59
CA LEU A 262 -1.05 -6.82 -9.30
C LEU A 262 -2.06 -7.46 -8.36
N GLU A 263 -3.34 -7.43 -8.71
CA GLU A 263 -4.29 -8.40 -8.19
C GLU A 263 -4.37 -9.57 -9.17
N LEU A 264 -4.09 -10.77 -8.67
CA LEU A 264 -4.12 -11.97 -9.48
C LEU A 264 -5.26 -12.87 -9.06
N HIS A 265 -6.05 -13.25 -10.05
CA HIS A 265 -7.14 -14.22 -9.93
C HIS A 265 -6.73 -15.56 -10.55
N GLY A 266 -6.88 -16.66 -9.83
CA GLY A 266 -6.60 -17.98 -10.38
C GLY A 266 -6.35 -19.06 -9.33
N GLY A 267 -5.99 -20.26 -9.81
CA GLY A 267 -5.55 -21.34 -8.96
C GLY A 267 -4.10 -21.17 -8.50
N ALA A 268 -3.71 -21.94 -7.48
CA ALA A 268 -2.34 -21.90 -6.97
C ALA A 268 -1.25 -22.14 -8.04
N PRO A 269 -1.41 -23.07 -9.01
CA PRO A 269 -0.44 -23.25 -10.10
C PRO A 269 -0.32 -22.04 -11.02
N GLU A 270 -1.44 -21.39 -11.36
CA GLU A 270 -1.47 -20.19 -12.19
C GLU A 270 -0.72 -19.03 -11.52
N HIS A 271 -0.93 -18.85 -10.20
CA HIS A 271 -0.18 -17.88 -9.41
C HIS A 271 1.31 -18.20 -9.43
N ALA A 272 1.70 -19.43 -9.04
CA ALA A 272 3.11 -19.83 -8.99
C ALA A 272 3.81 -19.62 -10.35
N LYS A 273 3.13 -19.93 -11.45
CA LYS A 273 3.62 -19.70 -12.81
C LYS A 273 3.82 -18.21 -13.11
N LEU A 274 2.80 -17.37 -12.92
CA LEU A 274 2.89 -15.95 -13.27
C LEU A 274 3.91 -15.21 -12.40
N LEU A 275 3.94 -15.47 -11.09
CA LEU A 275 4.92 -14.85 -10.18
C LEU A 275 6.36 -15.21 -10.59
N ARG A 276 6.59 -16.45 -11.04
CA ARG A 276 7.89 -16.87 -11.58
C ARG A 276 8.23 -16.13 -12.87
N GLU A 277 7.29 -16.04 -13.81
CA GLU A 277 7.51 -15.36 -15.09
C GLU A 277 7.84 -13.88 -14.88
N ILE A 278 7.13 -13.21 -13.97
CA ILE A 278 7.46 -11.84 -13.51
C ILE A 278 8.89 -11.80 -12.95
N ALA A 279 9.27 -12.77 -12.12
CA ALA A 279 10.62 -12.83 -11.56
C ALA A 279 11.72 -13.09 -12.61
N HIS A 280 11.45 -13.87 -13.66
CA HIS A 280 12.38 -14.08 -14.77
C HIS A 280 12.66 -12.79 -15.55
N LEU A 281 11.70 -11.86 -15.55
CA LEU A 281 11.84 -10.52 -16.14
C LEU A 281 12.54 -9.50 -15.22
N GLY A 282 13.11 -9.94 -14.09
CA GLY A 282 13.89 -9.07 -13.21
C GLY A 282 13.03 -8.24 -12.24
N TYR A 283 11.81 -8.68 -11.96
CA TYR A 283 10.96 -8.09 -10.92
C TYR A 283 11.04 -8.89 -9.62
N ARG A 284 11.01 -8.21 -8.49
CA ARG A 284 11.16 -8.83 -7.16
C ARG A 284 9.98 -8.50 -6.28
N LEU A 285 9.46 -9.52 -5.60
CA LEU A 285 8.33 -9.37 -4.70
C LEU A 285 8.75 -8.58 -3.45
N PHE A 286 8.04 -7.53 -3.08
CA PHE A 286 8.27 -6.80 -1.82
C PHE A 286 7.05 -6.82 -0.88
N SER A 287 5.88 -7.19 -1.39
CA SER A 287 4.68 -7.38 -0.59
C SER A 287 3.70 -8.32 -1.28
N TYR A 288 2.89 -9.01 -0.49
CA TYR A 288 1.68 -9.67 -0.94
C TYR A 288 0.62 -9.59 0.16
N GLU A 289 -0.65 -9.58 -0.23
CA GLU A 289 -1.81 -9.59 0.67
C GLU A 289 -2.85 -10.54 0.08
N VAL A 290 -3.14 -11.63 0.79
CA VAL A 290 -4.15 -12.60 0.36
C VAL A 290 -5.52 -11.95 0.52
N ASN A 291 -6.38 -12.05 -0.50
CA ASN A 291 -7.71 -11.49 -0.41
C ASN A 291 -8.50 -12.21 0.70
N GLY A 292 -8.99 -11.43 1.67
CA GLY A 292 -9.66 -11.97 2.85
C GLY A 292 -11.00 -12.65 2.54
N PHE A 293 -11.60 -12.37 1.38
CA PHE A 293 -12.85 -12.98 0.93
C PHE A 293 -12.62 -14.26 0.14
N GLU A 294 -11.52 -14.37 -0.61
CA GLU A 294 -11.29 -15.52 -1.47
C GLU A 294 -9.81 -15.85 -1.69
N LEU A 295 -9.42 -17.08 -1.35
CA LEU A 295 -8.03 -17.54 -1.51
C LEU A 295 -7.54 -17.59 -2.96
N LYS A 296 -8.44 -17.53 -3.95
CA LYS A 296 -8.10 -17.51 -5.37
C LYS A 296 -7.67 -16.12 -5.87
N ALA A 297 -7.77 -15.11 -5.00
CA ALA A 297 -7.35 -13.75 -5.28
C ALA A 297 -6.25 -13.33 -4.31
N CYS A 298 -5.21 -12.68 -4.82
CA CYS A 298 -4.14 -12.14 -4.00
C CYS A 298 -3.52 -10.92 -4.66
N GLU A 299 -3.26 -9.93 -3.81
CA GLU A 299 -2.53 -8.73 -4.14
C GLU A 299 -1.03 -9.00 -4.05
N TYR A 300 -0.29 -8.61 -5.08
CA TYR A 300 1.16 -8.72 -5.17
C TYR A 300 1.75 -7.36 -5.52
N SER A 301 2.92 -7.08 -4.94
CA SER A 301 3.63 -5.84 -5.20
C SER A 301 5.08 -6.15 -5.54
N PHE A 302 5.46 -5.77 -6.77
CA PHE A 302 6.76 -6.04 -7.35
C PHE A 302 7.51 -4.76 -7.64
N ILE A 303 8.83 -4.83 -7.56
CA ILE A 303 9.74 -3.77 -7.96
C ILE A 303 10.78 -4.32 -8.93
N ALA A 304 11.06 -3.60 -10.02
CA ALA A 304 12.14 -3.95 -10.93
C ALA A 304 13.50 -3.89 -10.22
N GLU A 305 14.41 -4.83 -10.50
CA GLU A 305 15.74 -4.86 -9.89
C GLU A 305 16.53 -3.55 -10.09
N THR A 306 16.30 -2.88 -11.23
CA THR A 306 16.90 -1.60 -11.59
C THR A 306 16.30 -0.41 -10.82
N CYS A 307 15.13 -0.57 -10.21
CA CYS A 307 14.47 0.49 -9.44
C CYS A 307 14.57 0.31 -7.93
N ILE A 308 15.12 -0.81 -7.42
CA ILE A 308 15.24 -1.09 -5.98
C ILE A 308 15.93 0.07 -5.24
N GLU A 309 17.10 0.50 -5.69
CA GLU A 309 17.88 1.58 -5.05
C GLU A 309 17.19 2.93 -5.16
N LYS A 310 16.56 3.22 -6.32
CA LYS A 310 15.78 4.44 -6.55
C LYS A 310 14.70 4.64 -5.48
N TYR A 311 14.07 3.55 -5.05
CA TYR A 311 13.00 3.55 -4.04
C TYR A 311 13.50 3.25 -2.62
N GLY A 312 14.81 3.13 -2.40
CA GLY A 312 15.40 2.83 -1.10
C GLY A 312 15.14 1.40 -0.60
N GLY A 313 14.80 0.49 -1.52
CA GLY A 313 14.64 -0.93 -1.21
C GLY A 313 15.98 -1.62 -0.96
N LEU A 314 15.94 -2.67 -0.15
CA LEU A 314 17.11 -3.50 0.18
C LEU A 314 16.85 -4.95 -0.25
N ARG A 315 17.79 -5.53 -0.99
CA ARG A 315 17.68 -6.90 -1.50
C ARG A 315 17.78 -7.92 -0.35
N ILE A 316 16.84 -8.85 -0.28
CA ILE A 316 16.83 -9.94 0.71
C ILE A 316 17.35 -11.22 0.05
N ALA A 317 16.50 -11.90 -0.72
CA ALA A 317 16.79 -13.20 -1.31
C ALA A 317 15.84 -13.46 -2.49
N ASN A 318 16.37 -13.96 -3.61
CA ASN A 318 15.59 -14.25 -4.81
C ASN A 318 15.19 -15.74 -4.83
N TYR A 319 13.90 -16.02 -4.75
CA TYR A 319 13.36 -17.38 -4.78
C TYR A 319 12.24 -17.59 -5.81
N LEU A 320 11.60 -16.53 -6.33
CA LEU A 320 10.55 -16.67 -7.34
C LEU A 320 11.12 -17.01 -8.73
N ASP A 321 12.39 -16.72 -8.98
CA ASP A 321 13.11 -17.14 -10.18
C ASP A 321 13.63 -18.59 -10.04
N PHE A 322 12.71 -19.56 -10.13
CA PHE A 322 13.00 -21.00 -10.06
C PHE A 322 12.75 -21.71 -11.39
N LYS A 323 13.45 -22.82 -11.64
CA LYS A 323 13.21 -23.67 -12.82
C LYS A 323 12.06 -24.63 -12.56
N ASN A 324 11.27 -24.92 -13.60
CA ASN A 324 10.36 -26.06 -13.63
C ASN A 324 11.13 -27.39 -13.61
#